data_AF-A0A7K1TVR2-F1
#
_entry.id   AF-A0A7K1TVR2-F1
#
_cell.length_a   1.000
_cell.length_b   1.000
_cell.length_c   1.000
_cell.angle_alpha   90.00
_cell.angle_beta   90.00
_cell.angle_gamma   90.00
#
_symmetry.space_group_name_H-M   'P 1'
#
loop_
_entity.id
_entity.type
_entity.pdbx_description
1 polymer ?
#
loop_
_entity_poly.entity_id
_entity_poly.type
_entity_poly.pdbx_seq_one_letter_code
_entity_poly.pdbx_strand_id
1 'polypeptide(L)'
;MDASEAQRTGPSHRGLTAFLTMLVLLALPIVAFAIAVNAAPTVHADGSCTGIGFGCTPSPHDGLLLFGFLFGLPALLVTVAIGALLNGLFLKRSRWHGIVIGLLSTVIAIALVIAALVAFLTPSGALRWP
;
A
#
# COMPACT_ATOMS: atom_id res chain seq x y z
N MET A 1 35.93 -4.62 28.46
CA MET A 1 34.48 -4.47 28.19
C MET A 1 34.39 -3.38 27.16
N ASP A 2 34.44 -3.80 25.90
CA ASP A 2 35.11 -3.04 24.85
C ASP A 2 34.09 -2.28 24.01
N ALA A 3 34.34 -0.99 23.81
CA ALA A 3 33.52 -0.09 22.99
C ALA A 3 33.42 -0.53 21.51
N SER A 4 34.12 -1.60 21.10
CA SER A 4 34.08 -2.19 19.75
C SER A 4 32.86 -3.07 19.48
N GLU A 5 32.11 -3.51 20.49
CA GLU A 5 30.88 -4.30 20.30
C GLU A 5 29.67 -3.45 19.85
N ALA A 6 29.66 -2.16 20.20
CA ALA A 6 28.57 -1.24 19.85
C ALA A 6 28.50 -0.87 18.35
N GLN A 7 29.56 -1.14 17.58
CA GLN A 7 29.67 -0.68 16.18
C GLN A 7 29.30 -1.75 15.14
N ARG A 8 28.89 -2.97 15.55
CA ARG A 8 28.60 -4.10 14.65
C ARG A 8 27.13 -4.34 14.32
N THR A 9 26.26 -3.36 14.51
CA THR A 9 24.83 -3.46 14.12
C THR A 9 24.45 -2.44 13.05
N GLY A 10 25.37 -2.10 12.15
CA GLY A 10 25.01 -1.39 10.92
C GLY A 10 24.04 -2.25 10.09
N PRO A 11 22.94 -1.68 9.54
CA PRO A 11 22.02 -2.42 8.70
C PRO A 11 22.80 -3.02 7.52
N SER A 12 22.66 -4.35 7.31
CA SER A 12 23.32 -5.00 6.19
C SER A 12 22.95 -4.29 4.88
N HIS A 13 23.94 -3.99 4.03
CA HIS A 13 23.70 -3.26 2.78
C HIS A 13 22.60 -3.92 1.93
N ARG A 14 22.47 -5.25 2.00
CA ARG A 14 21.42 -6.03 1.33
C ARG A 14 20.04 -5.76 1.91
N GLY A 15 19.91 -5.80 3.24
CA GLY A 15 18.66 -5.49 3.94
C GLY A 15 18.21 -4.04 3.70
N LEU A 16 19.15 -3.10 3.75
CA LEU A 16 18.87 -1.70 3.44
C LEU A 16 18.34 -1.54 2.01
N THR A 17 19.02 -2.13 1.02
CA THR A 17 18.57 -2.04 -0.39
C THR A 17 17.20 -2.68 -0.62
N ALA A 18 16.88 -3.80 0.04
CA ALA A 18 15.57 -4.45 -0.09
C ALA A 18 14.44 -3.62 0.52
N PHE A 19 14.72 -2.94 1.64
CA PHE A 19 13.75 -2.07 2.28
C PHE A 19 13.55 -0.78 1.50
N LEU A 20 14.64 -0.17 1.00
CA LEU A 20 14.57 1.03 0.17
C LEU A 20 13.81 0.78 -1.13
N THR A 21 14.03 -0.35 -1.80
CA THR A 21 13.31 -0.66 -3.04
C THR A 21 11.82 -0.83 -2.79
N MET A 22 11.45 -1.49 -1.69
CA MET A 22 10.06 -1.59 -1.26
C MET A 22 9.42 -0.22 -0.98
N LEU A 23 10.12 0.66 -0.23
CA LEU A 23 9.63 2.02 0.06
C LEU A 23 9.44 2.85 -1.22
N VAL A 24 10.40 2.80 -2.14
CA VAL A 24 10.33 3.52 -3.41
C VAL A 24 9.14 3.03 -4.25
N LEU A 25 8.89 1.71 -4.28
CA LEU A 25 7.76 1.15 -4.99
C LEU A 25 6.42 1.55 -4.35
N LEU A 26 6.35 1.62 -3.02
CA LEU A 26 5.14 2.06 -2.30
C LEU A 26 4.90 3.56 -2.36
N ALA A 27 5.94 4.36 -2.62
CA ALA A 27 5.79 5.79 -2.83
C ALA A 27 5.02 6.11 -4.13
N LEU A 28 5.13 5.27 -5.17
CA LEU A 28 4.43 5.46 -6.45
C LEU A 28 2.90 5.58 -6.30
N PRO A 29 2.18 4.64 -5.66
CA PRO A 29 0.74 4.77 -5.47
C PRO A 29 0.35 5.93 -4.55
N ILE A 30 1.19 6.30 -3.58
CA ILE A 30 0.95 7.47 -2.71
C ILE A 30 1.00 8.76 -3.52
N VAL A 31 2.01 8.92 -4.37
CA VAL A 31 2.16 10.08 -5.25
C VAL A 31 1.02 10.11 -6.27
N ALA A 32 0.67 8.97 -6.87
CA ALA A 32 -0.44 8.87 -7.80
C ALA A 32 -1.78 9.27 -7.14
N PHE A 33 -2.02 8.82 -5.90
CA PHE A 33 -3.19 9.20 -5.12
C PHE A 33 -3.21 10.69 -4.80
N ALA A 34 -2.08 11.26 -4.37
CA ALA A 34 -1.99 12.70 -4.10
C ALA A 34 -2.29 13.54 -5.36
N ILE A 35 -1.77 13.13 -6.53
CA ILE A 35 -2.08 13.77 -7.81
C ILE A 35 -3.58 13.65 -8.11
N ALA A 36 -4.16 12.46 -7.95
CA ALA A 36 -5.58 12.22 -8.21
C ALA A 36 -6.49 13.08 -7.32
N VAL A 37 -6.18 13.21 -6.03
CA VAL A 37 -6.93 14.07 -5.10
C VAL A 37 -6.82 15.54 -5.52
N ASN A 38 -5.62 16.03 -5.84
CA ASN A 38 -5.44 17.43 -6.24
C ASN A 38 -6.06 17.77 -7.61
N ALA A 39 -6.16 16.78 -8.50
CA ALA A 39 -6.83 16.94 -9.79
C ALA A 39 -8.35 16.75 -9.73
N ALA A 40 -8.87 16.21 -8.62
CA ALA A 40 -10.29 15.94 -8.48
C ALA A 40 -11.07 17.25 -8.28
N PRO A 41 -12.18 17.44 -9.01
CA PRO A 41 -13.01 18.63 -8.83
C PRO A 41 -13.64 18.64 -7.43
N THR A 42 -13.64 19.81 -6.79
CA THR A 42 -14.21 20.04 -5.46
C THR A 42 -15.70 20.33 -5.49
N VAL A 43 -16.27 20.56 -6.68
CA VAL A 43 -17.69 20.81 -6.90
C VAL A 43 -18.23 19.92 -8.02
N HIS A 44 -19.50 19.54 -7.92
CA HIS A 44 -20.17 18.80 -9.00
C HIS A 44 -20.55 19.75 -10.15
N ALA A 45 -20.35 19.30 -11.38
CA ALA A 45 -20.63 20.10 -12.59
C ALA A 45 -22.13 20.32 -12.86
N ASP A 46 -23.00 19.55 -12.19
CA ASP A 46 -24.45 19.60 -12.31
C ASP A 46 -25.11 20.60 -11.35
N GLY A 47 -24.32 21.30 -10.52
CA GLY A 47 -24.84 22.24 -9.52
C GLY A 47 -25.55 21.56 -8.35
N SER A 48 -25.42 20.23 -8.21
CA SER A 48 -25.93 19.51 -7.06
C SER A 48 -25.23 19.97 -5.77
N CYS A 49 -25.97 19.94 -4.66
CA CYS A 49 -25.44 20.30 -3.35
C CYS A 49 -24.22 19.43 -3.02
N THR A 50 -23.11 20.07 -2.66
CA THR A 50 -21.85 19.40 -2.28
C THR A 50 -21.70 19.41 -0.76
N GLY A 51 -21.55 18.23 -0.14
CA GLY A 51 -21.26 18.13 1.29
C GLY A 51 -21.35 16.70 1.82
N ILE A 52 -20.77 16.49 3.01
CA ILE A 52 -20.75 15.22 3.77
C ILE A 52 -22.00 15.02 4.67
N GLY A 53 -23.08 15.77 4.42
CA GLY A 53 -24.31 15.81 5.23
C GLY A 53 -25.51 15.07 4.60
N PHE A 54 -26.53 14.74 5.41
CA PHE A 54 -27.74 14.02 5.00
C PHE A 54 -28.45 14.72 3.82
N GLY A 55 -28.33 14.15 2.62
CA GLY A 55 -29.07 14.56 1.41
C GLY A 55 -28.23 15.13 0.27
N CYS A 56 -26.93 15.35 0.44
CA CYS A 56 -26.03 15.85 -0.61
C CYS A 56 -25.03 14.76 -1.03
N THR A 57 -24.68 14.70 -2.32
CA THR A 57 -23.70 13.73 -2.84
C THR A 57 -22.28 14.22 -2.52
N PRO A 58 -21.40 13.36 -1.96
CA PRO A 58 -20.03 13.77 -1.68
C PRO A 58 -19.32 14.19 -2.98
N SER A 59 -18.50 15.24 -2.90
CA SER A 59 -17.71 15.67 -4.04
C SER A 59 -16.75 14.55 -4.49
N PRO A 60 -16.30 14.50 -5.74
CA PRO A 60 -15.34 13.50 -6.19
C PRO A 60 -14.05 13.53 -5.37
N HIS A 61 -13.62 14.73 -4.96
CA HIS A 61 -12.52 14.93 -4.03
C HIS A 61 -12.76 14.24 -2.67
N ASP A 62 -13.91 14.48 -2.04
CA ASP A 62 -14.24 13.91 -0.72
C ASP A 62 -14.45 12.39 -0.80
N GLY A 63 -15.01 11.90 -1.91
CA GLY A 63 -15.13 10.47 -2.20
C GLY A 63 -13.76 9.79 -2.30
N LEU A 64 -12.81 10.40 -2.99
CA LEU A 64 -11.43 9.90 -3.07
C LEU A 64 -10.74 9.89 -1.70
N LEU A 65 -10.90 10.95 -0.91
CA LEU A 65 -10.35 11.01 0.45
C LEU A 65 -10.95 9.93 1.35
N LEU A 66 -12.27 9.75 1.31
CA LEU A 66 -12.95 8.73 2.10
C LEU A 66 -12.51 7.32 1.69
N PHE A 67 -12.41 7.04 0.39
CA PHE A 67 -11.93 5.76 -0.12
C PHE A 67 -10.47 5.51 0.24
N GLY A 68 -9.62 6.53 0.09
CA GLY A 68 -8.21 6.47 0.47
C GLY A 68 -8.03 6.21 1.97
N PHE A 69 -8.85 6.82 2.82
CA PHE A 69 -8.80 6.61 4.26
C PHE A 69 -9.32 5.23 4.67
N LEU A 70 -10.45 4.79 4.10
CA LEU A 70 -11.11 3.56 4.51
C LEU A 70 -10.49 2.29 3.92
N PHE A 71 -10.00 2.34 2.68
CA PHE A 71 -9.41 1.20 1.99
C PHE A 71 -7.92 1.39 1.70
N GLY A 72 -7.52 2.57 1.22
CA GLY A 72 -6.15 2.83 0.81
C GLY A 72 -5.13 2.74 1.95
N LEU A 73 -5.41 3.39 3.09
CA LEU A 73 -4.50 3.45 4.23
C LEU A 73 -4.34 2.08 4.92
N PRO A 74 -5.43 1.32 5.20
CA PRO A 74 -5.30 -0.05 5.70
C PRO A 74 -4.55 -0.96 4.71
N ALA A 75 -4.85 -0.87 3.41
CA ALA A 75 -4.16 -1.65 2.39
C ALA A 75 -2.66 -1.36 2.35
N LEU A 76 -2.26 -0.09 2.46
CA LEU A 76 -0.86 0.31 2.54
C LEU A 76 -0.17 -0.27 3.78
N LEU A 77 -0.78 -0.16 4.95
CA LEU A 77 -0.23 -0.69 6.19
C LEU A 77 -0.03 -2.22 6.12
N VAL A 78 -1.03 -2.94 5.60
CA VAL A 78 -0.95 -4.40 5.43
C VAL A 78 0.13 -4.76 4.42
N THR A 79 0.25 -4.03 3.31
CA THR A 79 1.29 -4.27 2.30
C THR A 79 2.68 -4.05 2.90
N VAL A 80 2.86 -3.02 3.72
CA VAL A 80 4.13 -2.76 4.43
C VAL A 80 4.46 -3.91 5.39
N ALA A 81 3.50 -4.37 6.18
CA ALA A 81 3.69 -5.45 7.13
C ALA A 81 4.06 -6.78 6.42
N ILE A 82 3.30 -7.17 5.39
CA ILE A 82 3.56 -8.40 4.62
C ILE A 82 4.89 -8.31 3.88
N GLY A 83 5.18 -7.20 3.21
CA GLY A 83 6.43 -7.03 2.47
C GLY A 83 7.67 -7.03 3.37
N ALA A 84 7.58 -6.41 4.56
CA ALA A 84 8.66 -6.46 5.56
C ALA A 84 8.91 -7.89 6.06
N LEU A 85 7.83 -8.65 6.32
CA LEU A 85 7.92 -10.05 6.72
C LEU A 85 8.57 -10.90 5.61
N LEU A 86 8.13 -10.74 4.35
CA LEU A 86 8.68 -11.43 3.20
C LEU A 86 10.15 -11.08 2.97
N ASN A 87 10.53 -9.80 3.10
CA ASN A 87 11.93 -9.38 3.05
C ASN A 87 12.77 -10.09 4.11
N GLY A 88 12.30 -10.16 5.35
CA GLY A 88 12.98 -10.89 6.43
C GLY A 88 13.15 -12.39 6.13
N LEU A 89 12.13 -13.03 5.57
CA LEU A 89 12.16 -14.44 5.18
C LEU A 89 13.12 -14.69 4.00
N PHE A 90 13.04 -13.88 2.95
CA PHE A 90 13.90 -14.01 1.78
C PHE A 90 15.37 -13.72 2.09
N LEU A 91 15.67 -12.73 2.93
CA LEU A 91 17.04 -12.43 3.37
C LEU A 91 17.64 -13.55 4.23
N LYS A 92 16.82 -14.28 5.00
CA LYS A 92 17.27 -15.45 5.76
C LYS A 92 17.50 -16.67 4.87
N ARG A 93 16.68 -16.86 3.83
CA ARG A 93 16.67 -18.08 3.01
C ARG A 93 17.55 -18.00 1.76
N SER A 94 17.72 -16.81 1.18
CA SER A 94 18.27 -16.63 -0.16
C SER A 94 19.51 -15.73 -0.19
N ARG A 95 20.47 -16.05 -1.08
CA ARG A 95 21.67 -15.24 -1.33
C ARG A 95 21.50 -14.18 -2.44
N TRP A 96 20.27 -13.97 -2.90
CA TRP A 96 19.98 -13.08 -4.02
C TRP A 96 20.26 -11.61 -3.68
N HIS A 97 20.44 -10.78 -4.71
CA HIS A 97 20.63 -9.34 -4.55
C HIS A 97 19.44 -8.71 -3.81
N GLY A 98 19.71 -7.77 -2.90
CA GLY A 98 18.68 -7.13 -2.08
C GLY A 98 17.59 -6.46 -2.90
N ILE A 99 17.92 -5.92 -4.08
CA ILE A 99 16.95 -5.31 -5.00
C ILE A 99 15.90 -6.33 -5.46
N VAL A 100 16.33 -7.52 -5.90
CA VAL A 100 15.43 -8.57 -6.39
C VAL A 100 14.51 -9.07 -5.28
N ILE A 101 15.04 -9.18 -4.06
CA ILE A 101 14.25 -9.56 -2.88
C ILE A 101 13.16 -8.52 -2.60
N GLY A 102 13.52 -7.24 -2.55
CA GLY A 102 12.56 -6.16 -2.32
C GLY A 102 11.50 -6.06 -3.43
N LEU A 103 11.87 -6.33 -4.69
CA LEU A 103 10.95 -6.33 -5.81
C LEU A 103 9.94 -7.47 -5.70
N LEU A 104 10.41 -8.71 -5.49
CA LEU A 104 9.55 -9.89 -5.36
C LEU A 104 8.63 -9.80 -4.15
N SER A 105 9.15 -9.40 -2.99
CA SER A 105 8.34 -9.28 -1.77
C SER A 105 7.24 -8.24 -1.93
N THR A 106 7.54 -7.10 -2.56
CA THR A 106 6.56 -6.03 -2.80
C THR A 106 5.49 -6.49 -3.77
N VAL A 107 5.85 -7.13 -4.90
CA VAL A 107 4.88 -7.64 -5.87
C VAL A 107 3.97 -8.70 -5.23
N ILE A 108 4.52 -9.62 -4.45
CA ILE A 108 3.73 -10.64 -3.74
C ILE A 108 2.81 -10.00 -2.72
N ALA A 109 3.30 -9.05 -1.91
CA ALA A 109 2.49 -8.36 -0.91
C ALA A 109 1.32 -7.59 -1.55
N ILE A 110 1.58 -6.86 -2.64
CA ILE A 110 0.55 -6.15 -3.39
C ILE A 110 -0.48 -7.12 -3.96
N ALA A 111 -0.04 -8.21 -4.59
CA ALA A 111 -0.94 -9.21 -5.16
C ALA A 111 -1.86 -9.83 -4.10
N LEU A 112 -1.33 -10.14 -2.91
CA LEU A 112 -2.10 -10.68 -1.79
C LEU A 112 -3.15 -9.68 -1.28
N VAL A 113 -2.77 -8.40 -1.13
CA VAL A 113 -3.70 -7.36 -0.67
C VAL A 113 -4.79 -7.10 -1.70
N ILE A 114 -4.45 -7.05 -2.99
CA ILE A 114 -5.44 -6.93 -4.07
C ILE A 114 -6.39 -8.12 -4.06
N ALA A 115 -5.87 -9.35 -3.95
CA ALA A 115 -6.72 -10.54 -3.89
C ALA A 115 -7.67 -10.51 -2.68
N ALA A 116 -7.19 -10.08 -1.52
CA ALA A 116 -8.01 -9.95 -0.31
C ALA A 116 -9.08 -8.87 -0.46
N LEU A 117 -8.74 -7.70 -1.03
CA LEU A 117 -9.69 -6.63 -1.31
C LEU A 117 -10.76 -7.07 -2.31
N VAL A 118 -10.37 -7.73 -3.40
CA VAL A 118 -11.30 -8.27 -4.39
C VAL A 118 -12.22 -9.30 -3.76
N ALA A 119 -11.69 -10.23 -2.96
CA ALA A 119 -12.49 -11.23 -2.26
C ALA A 119 -13.48 -10.60 -1.25
N PHE A 120 -13.08 -9.51 -0.59
CA PHE A 120 -13.93 -8.78 0.34
C PHE A 120 -15.03 -7.98 -0.37
N LEU A 121 -14.70 -7.34 -1.50
CA LEU A 121 -15.62 -6.51 -2.28
C LEU A 121 -16.54 -7.31 -3.21
N THR A 122 -16.16 -8.53 -3.58
CA THR A 122 -16.98 -9.40 -4.42
C THR A 122 -18.00 -10.11 -3.53
N PRO A 123 -19.32 -9.82 -3.65
CA PRO A 123 -20.33 -10.54 -2.89
C PRO A 123 -20.28 -12.02 -3.29
N SER A 124 -19.98 -12.87 -2.33
CA SER A 124 -19.83 -14.33 -2.46
C SER A 124 -21.11 -15.07 -2.89
N GLY A 125 -22.18 -14.35 -3.26
CA GLY A 125 -23.42 -14.85 -3.86
C GLY A 125 -23.41 -14.97 -5.38
N ALA A 126 -22.45 -14.40 -6.11
CA ALA A 126 -22.40 -14.47 -7.57
C ALA A 126 -21.84 -15.80 -8.14
N LEU A 127 -21.34 -16.71 -7.30
CA LEU A 127 -20.88 -18.06 -7.69
C LEU A 127 -21.88 -19.18 -7.33
N ARG A 128 -23.09 -18.86 -6.87
CA ARG A 128 -24.14 -19.84 -6.56
C ARG A 128 -25.44 -19.50 -7.29
N TRP A 129 -25.48 -19.69 -8.61
CA TRP A 129 -26.75 -19.96 -9.31
C TRP A 129 -26.51 -21.08 -10.35
N PRO A 130 -27.52 -21.97 -10.51
CA PRO A 130 -27.41 -23.39 -10.84
C PRO A 130 -26.99 -23.70 -12.29
#